data_AF-A0A3A2ZWL5-F1
#
_entry.id   AF-A0A3A2ZWL5-F1
#
_cell.length_a   1.000
_cell.length_b   1.000
_cell.length_c   1.000
_cell.angle_alpha   90.00
_cell.angle_beta   90.00
_cell.angle_gamma   90.00
#
_symmetry.space_group_name_H-M   'P 1'
#
loop_
_entity.id
_entity.type
_entity.pdbx_description
1 polymer ?
#
loop_
_entity_poly.entity_id
_entity_poly.type
_entity_poly.pdbx_seq_one_letter_code
_entity_poly.pdbx_strand_id
1 'polypeptide(L)'
;MSTHCPLLEDLIIPIPRSRGHTTEVMLYRALGSISGLQRLKLYLDASDVTAGAEDEDESDSDENADYPLSANNPSWSEFDQQITEFQLGTYKYLRNGHIRDALINSALDENLARAIFQAISIGKSAGSLALEELSLEVTGAGALGRCVWASTWNGVLQCLARKWVLRRNIRDNCRNELIVKEVKGNGNYHNDPEEFAHQQLRPYLKPLFRSIWPEKYDGSPWSRDWYSLPLAHVD
;
A
#
# COMPACT_ATOMS: atom_id res chain seq x y z
N MET A 1 -2.42 -6.13 -31.97
CA MET A 1 -2.65 -7.52 -31.51
C MET A 1 -1.66 -7.77 -30.38
N SER A 2 -2.12 -8.13 -29.17
CA SER A 2 -1.20 -8.54 -28.10
C SER A 2 -0.48 -9.81 -28.56
N THR A 3 0.84 -9.74 -28.72
CA THR A 3 1.68 -10.86 -29.19
C THR A 3 1.99 -11.87 -28.09
N HIS A 4 1.64 -11.56 -26.84
CA HIS A 4 2.02 -12.34 -25.67
C HIS A 4 0.78 -12.71 -24.84
N CYS A 5 0.72 -13.98 -24.43
CA CYS A 5 -0.31 -14.54 -23.54
C CYS A 5 -1.78 -14.32 -24.01
N PRO A 6 -2.14 -14.67 -25.26
CA PRO A 6 -3.48 -14.39 -25.80
C PRO A 6 -4.63 -15.10 -25.07
N LEU A 7 -4.32 -16.17 -24.31
CA LEU A 7 -5.29 -16.98 -23.57
C LEU A 7 -5.24 -16.72 -22.05
N LEU A 8 -4.41 -15.78 -21.58
CA LEU A 8 -4.31 -15.50 -20.15
C LEU A 8 -5.51 -14.69 -19.69
N GLU A 9 -6.43 -15.34 -18.96
CA GLU A 9 -7.63 -14.71 -18.40
C GLU A 9 -7.52 -14.36 -16.92
N ASP A 10 -6.73 -15.15 -16.18
CA ASP A 10 -6.52 -15.05 -14.74
C ASP A 10 -5.06 -14.75 -14.43
N LEU A 11 -4.81 -13.74 -13.59
CA LEU A 11 -3.46 -13.45 -13.12
C LEU A 11 -3.46 -13.08 -11.63
N ILE A 12 -2.44 -13.56 -10.92
CA ILE A 12 -2.14 -13.15 -9.56
C ILE A 12 -0.68 -12.68 -9.54
N ILE A 13 -0.45 -11.43 -9.17
CA ILE A 13 0.90 -10.84 -9.23
C ILE A 13 1.08 -9.76 -8.15
N PRO A 14 2.26 -9.65 -7.52
CA PRO A 14 2.59 -8.49 -6.70
C PRO A 14 2.96 -7.28 -7.55
N ILE A 15 2.58 -6.09 -7.10
CA ILE A 15 3.02 -4.80 -7.66
C ILE A 15 3.52 -3.92 -6.52
N PRO A 16 4.73 -3.33 -6.63
CA PRO A 16 5.22 -2.36 -5.65
C PRO A 16 4.32 -1.13 -5.56
N ARG A 17 3.93 -0.75 -4.35
CA ARG A 17 3.30 0.54 -4.07
C ARG A 17 4.38 1.60 -4.00
N SER A 18 4.17 2.66 -4.76
CA SER A 18 5.06 3.81 -4.79
C SER A 18 4.21 5.08 -4.74
N ARG A 19 3.32 5.21 -3.75
CA ARG A 19 2.51 6.41 -3.53
C ARG A 19 1.66 6.85 -4.74
N GLY A 20 1.39 5.94 -5.68
CA GLY A 20 0.67 6.25 -6.91
C GLY A 20 1.51 6.94 -8.00
N HIS A 21 2.85 6.87 -7.93
CA HIS A 21 3.73 7.47 -8.95
C HIS A 21 3.48 6.92 -10.35
N THR A 22 3.92 7.67 -11.37
CA THR A 22 3.77 7.34 -12.79
C THR A 22 4.19 5.92 -13.14
N THR A 23 5.28 5.41 -12.57
CA THR A 23 5.75 4.03 -12.81
C THR A 23 4.73 2.99 -12.35
N GLU A 24 4.15 3.16 -11.16
CA GLU A 24 3.09 2.28 -10.65
C GLU A 24 1.85 2.31 -11.56
N VAL A 25 1.45 3.50 -12.02
CA VAL A 25 0.33 3.65 -12.97
C VAL A 25 0.62 2.96 -14.31
N MET A 26 1.86 3.04 -14.79
CA MET A 26 2.28 2.37 -16.01
C MET A 26 2.24 0.84 -15.87
N LEU A 27 2.56 0.29 -14.70
CA LEU A 27 2.39 -1.15 -14.44
C LEU A 27 0.92 -1.56 -14.53
N TYR A 28 0.01 -0.80 -13.94
CA TYR A 28 -1.43 -1.05 -14.06
C TYR A 28 -1.93 -1.01 -15.51
N ARG A 29 -1.51 0.00 -16.29
CA ARG A 29 -1.84 0.10 -17.71
C ARG A 29 -1.23 -1.05 -18.53
N ALA A 30 0.00 -1.46 -18.22
CA ALA A 30 0.65 -2.58 -18.87
C ALA A 30 -0.11 -3.90 -18.66
N LEU A 31 -0.63 -4.15 -17.45
CA LEU A 31 -1.53 -5.30 -17.21
C LEU A 31 -2.80 -5.24 -18.07
N GLY A 32 -3.34 -4.03 -18.28
CA GLY A 32 -4.47 -3.79 -19.17
C GLY A 32 -4.21 -4.21 -20.62
N SER A 33 -2.96 -4.13 -21.08
CA SER A 33 -2.59 -4.48 -22.46
C SER A 33 -2.72 -5.98 -22.77
N ILE A 34 -2.86 -6.83 -21.75
CA ILE A 34 -3.10 -8.27 -21.90
C ILE A 34 -4.54 -8.47 -22.35
N SER A 35 -4.71 -8.85 -23.62
CA SER A 35 -6.03 -8.85 -24.29
C SER A 35 -7.03 -9.83 -23.69
N GLY A 36 -6.59 -10.97 -23.18
CA GLY A 36 -7.45 -11.99 -22.59
C GLY A 36 -7.79 -11.76 -21.11
N LEU A 37 -7.07 -10.86 -20.43
CA LEU A 37 -7.11 -10.77 -18.96
C LEU A 37 -8.45 -10.24 -18.46
N GLN A 38 -9.20 -11.05 -17.74
CA GLN A 38 -10.52 -10.71 -17.20
C GLN A 38 -10.53 -10.69 -15.68
N ARG A 39 -9.68 -11.47 -15.01
CA ARG A 39 -9.67 -11.63 -13.56
C ARG A 39 -8.26 -11.41 -13.03
N LEU A 40 -8.12 -10.49 -12.09
CA LEU A 40 -6.82 -10.09 -11.57
C LEU A 40 -6.85 -10.03 -10.04
N LYS A 41 -5.86 -10.63 -9.40
CA LYS A 41 -5.55 -10.38 -7.99
C LYS A 41 -4.20 -9.69 -7.88
N LEU A 42 -4.19 -8.47 -7.34
CA LEU A 42 -2.96 -7.75 -7.06
C LEU A 42 -2.64 -7.80 -5.57
N TYR A 43 -1.40 -8.18 -5.29
CA TYR A 43 -0.78 -7.92 -4.00
C TYR A 43 -0.04 -6.59 -4.11
N LEU A 44 -0.57 -5.55 -3.48
CA LEU A 44 0.02 -4.22 -3.45
C LEU A 44 1.11 -4.21 -2.39
N ASP A 45 2.35 -4.41 -2.81
CA ASP A 45 3.50 -4.57 -1.92
C ASP A 45 3.95 -3.19 -1.40
N ALA A 46 3.71 -2.95 -0.11
CA ALA A 46 4.07 -1.75 0.61
C ALA A 46 5.37 -1.90 1.42
N SER A 47 6.15 -2.97 1.20
CA SER A 47 7.44 -3.14 1.86
C SER A 47 8.48 -2.14 1.36
N ASP A 48 9.37 -1.75 2.26
CA ASP A 48 10.60 -1.04 1.93
C ASP A 48 11.77 -1.81 2.51
N VAL A 49 12.30 -2.73 1.71
CA VAL A 49 13.43 -3.58 2.10
C VAL A 49 14.73 -2.80 2.23
N THR A 50 14.84 -1.64 1.59
CA THR A 50 16.06 -0.83 1.59
C THR A 50 16.20 0.03 2.85
N ALA A 51 15.08 0.38 3.48
CA ALA A 51 15.03 1.15 4.73
C ALA A 51 15.84 0.53 5.89
N GLY A 52 15.98 -0.80 5.92
CA GLY A 52 16.64 -1.54 7.00
C GLY A 52 17.56 -2.66 6.52
N ALA A 53 18.05 -2.59 5.28
CA ALA A 53 18.99 -3.57 4.75
C ALA A 53 20.34 -3.50 5.49
N GLU A 54 20.87 -4.65 5.90
CA GLU A 54 22.25 -4.84 6.34
C GLU A 54 23.18 -4.48 5.17
N ASP A 55 24.33 -3.84 5.44
CA ASP A 55 25.46 -4.06 4.55
C ASP A 55 25.91 -5.51 4.81
N GLU A 56 26.19 -6.30 3.77
CA GLU A 56 26.34 -7.77 3.82
C GLU A 56 27.45 -8.29 4.78
N ASP A 57 28.19 -7.41 5.46
CA ASP A 57 29.43 -7.69 6.17
C ASP A 57 29.38 -7.59 7.71
N GLU A 58 28.28 -7.15 8.36
CA GLU A 58 28.24 -7.01 9.84
C GLU A 58 27.47 -8.16 10.52
N SER A 59 28.10 -9.33 10.54
CA SER A 59 27.82 -10.35 11.55
C SER A 59 28.54 -9.97 12.84
N ASP A 60 27.85 -9.34 13.77
CA ASP A 60 27.97 -9.58 15.22
C ASP A 60 26.95 -8.69 15.95
N SER A 61 25.94 -9.32 16.54
CA SER A 61 24.94 -8.66 17.37
C SER A 61 25.56 -8.21 18.68
N ASP A 62 26.22 -7.05 18.68
CA ASP A 62 26.62 -6.35 19.90
C ASP A 62 25.44 -5.49 20.38
N GLU A 63 24.89 -5.79 21.55
CA GLU A 63 23.76 -5.07 22.15
C GLU A 63 24.09 -3.59 22.46
N ASN A 64 25.37 -3.20 22.37
CA ASN A 64 25.85 -1.82 22.50
C ASN A 64 26.32 -1.16 21.18
N ALA A 65 26.11 -1.81 20.02
CA ALA A 65 26.47 -1.21 18.74
C ALA A 65 25.56 0.00 18.40
N ASP A 66 26.19 1.11 18.01
CA ASP A 66 25.50 2.27 17.45
C ASP A 66 24.95 1.88 16.07
N TYR A 67 23.64 1.65 15.98
CA TYR A 67 23.02 1.22 14.73
C TYR A 67 23.25 2.27 13.63
N PRO A 68 23.64 1.88 12.41
CA PRO A 68 23.84 2.83 11.32
C PRO A 68 22.54 3.59 10.99
N LEU A 69 22.69 4.82 10.50
CA LEU A 69 21.54 5.59 10.02
C LEU A 69 21.00 5.01 8.71
N SER A 70 19.68 4.96 8.59
CA SER A 70 19.04 4.70 7.28
C SER A 70 19.41 5.76 6.25
N ALA A 71 19.40 5.36 4.98
CA ALA A 71 19.65 6.23 3.85
C ALA A 71 18.76 7.48 3.93
N ASN A 72 19.34 8.65 3.68
CA ASN A 72 18.57 9.87 3.59
C ASN A 72 18.10 10.07 2.15
N ASN A 73 16.84 10.46 1.96
CA ASN A 73 16.36 10.91 0.68
C ASN A 73 16.37 12.46 0.66
N PRO A 74 17.21 13.10 -0.17
CA PRO A 74 17.29 14.57 -0.22
C PRO A 74 16.00 15.26 -0.67
N SER A 75 15.06 14.55 -1.31
CA SER A 75 13.77 15.12 -1.71
C SER A 75 12.76 15.21 -0.55
N TRP A 76 13.08 14.65 0.61
CA TRP A 76 12.23 14.70 1.79
C TRP A 76 12.23 16.07 2.46
N SER A 77 11.12 16.42 3.10
CA SER A 77 11.05 17.63 3.93
C SER A 77 12.02 17.55 5.11
N GLU A 78 12.36 18.68 5.73
CA GLU A 78 13.23 18.70 6.92
C GLU A 78 12.70 17.77 8.02
N PHE A 79 11.38 17.77 8.24
CA PHE A 79 10.71 16.86 9.18
C PHE A 79 10.90 15.38 8.81
N ASP A 80 10.79 15.04 7.52
CA ASP A 80 10.93 13.67 7.01
C ASP A 80 12.38 13.15 7.09
N GLN A 81 13.36 14.04 7.05
CA GLN A 81 14.78 13.70 7.16
C GLN A 81 15.21 13.43 8.62
N GLN A 82 14.43 13.83 9.61
CA GLN A 82 14.72 13.58 11.03
C GLN A 82 14.61 12.09 11.37
N ILE A 83 15.45 11.64 12.32
CA ILE A 83 15.40 10.29 12.87
C ILE A 83 14.10 10.13 13.66
N THR A 84 13.47 8.95 13.55
CA THR A 84 12.25 8.64 14.29
C THR A 84 12.51 8.59 15.79
N GLU A 85 11.60 9.14 16.59
CA GLU A 85 11.69 9.13 18.06
C GLU A 85 11.48 7.73 18.68
N PHE A 86 11.27 6.70 17.87
CA PHE A 86 11.04 5.33 18.30
C PHE A 86 11.80 4.36 17.38
N GLN A 87 12.16 3.20 17.93
CA GLN A 87 12.84 2.13 17.20
C GLN A 87 11.86 0.98 16.94
N LEU A 88 11.89 0.45 15.71
CA LEU A 88 11.02 -0.64 15.26
C LEU A 88 11.72 -2.00 15.27
N GLY A 89 12.83 -2.15 16.01
CA GLY A 89 13.62 -3.39 15.97
C GLY A 89 14.27 -3.63 14.60
N THR A 90 14.65 -2.55 13.92
CA THR A 90 15.46 -2.54 12.69
C THR A 90 16.93 -2.38 13.03
N TYR A 91 17.81 -2.89 12.17
CA TYR A 91 19.27 -2.69 12.25
C TYR A 91 19.73 -1.27 11.88
N LYS A 92 18.81 -0.41 11.45
CA LYS A 92 19.10 0.99 11.12
C LYS A 92 18.15 1.91 11.85
N TYR A 93 18.64 3.08 12.27
CA TYR A 93 17.78 4.16 12.74
C TYR A 93 16.99 4.72 11.56
N LEU A 94 15.68 4.53 11.61
CA LEU A 94 14.77 5.00 10.56
C LEU A 94 14.58 6.51 10.65
N ARG A 95 14.25 7.10 9.51
CA ARG A 95 13.81 8.49 9.40
C ARG A 95 12.29 8.58 9.27
N ASN A 96 11.72 9.71 9.68
CA ASN A 96 10.29 10.00 9.61
C ASN A 96 9.70 9.75 8.21
N GLY A 97 10.46 10.04 7.16
CA GLY A 97 10.09 9.78 5.77
C GLY A 97 9.76 8.31 5.49
N HIS A 98 10.55 7.36 6.01
CA HIS A 98 10.30 5.93 5.84
C HIS A 98 8.96 5.50 6.48
N ILE A 99 8.67 6.04 7.67
CA ILE A 99 7.41 5.75 8.37
C ILE A 99 6.23 6.32 7.59
N ARG A 100 6.37 7.54 7.07
CA ARG A 100 5.32 8.18 6.27
C ARG A 100 5.08 7.46 4.95
N ASP A 101 6.13 7.04 4.27
CA ASP A 101 6.01 6.25 3.04
C ASP A 101 5.32 4.91 3.30
N ALA A 102 5.66 4.21 4.39
CA ALA A 102 4.98 2.98 4.78
C ALA A 102 3.48 3.20 5.09
N LEU A 103 3.11 4.29 5.79
CA LEU A 103 1.71 4.64 6.04
C LEU A 103 0.98 4.90 4.71
N ILE A 104 1.55 5.72 3.82
CA ILE A 104 0.95 6.07 2.52
C ILE A 104 0.78 4.84 1.63
N ASN A 105 1.81 4.02 1.51
CA ASN A 105 1.81 2.83 0.66
C ASN A 105 0.89 1.73 1.19
N SER A 106 0.64 1.72 2.51
CA SER A 106 -0.30 0.77 3.11
C SER A 106 -1.76 1.19 2.99
N ALA A 107 -2.05 2.49 2.84
CA ALA A 107 -3.42 2.98 2.68
C ALA A 107 -4.03 2.49 1.36
N LEU A 108 -5.18 1.82 1.48
CA LEU A 108 -6.03 1.41 0.36
C LEU A 108 -7.52 1.62 0.69
N ASP A 109 -8.12 2.64 0.11
CA ASP A 109 -9.55 2.94 0.20
C ASP A 109 -10.28 2.60 -1.12
N GLU A 110 -11.61 2.80 -1.11
CA GLU A 110 -12.45 2.54 -2.27
C GLU A 110 -12.04 3.37 -3.50
N ASN A 111 -11.66 4.62 -3.29
CA ASN A 111 -11.35 5.55 -4.37
C ASN A 111 -10.07 5.11 -5.11
N LEU A 112 -9.02 4.75 -4.36
CA LEU A 112 -7.81 4.20 -4.97
C LEU A 112 -8.09 2.84 -5.62
N ALA A 113 -8.89 1.98 -4.98
CA ALA A 113 -9.27 0.69 -5.56
C ALA A 113 -9.97 0.85 -6.93
N ARG A 114 -10.89 1.83 -7.04
CA ARG A 114 -11.55 2.20 -8.30
C ARG A 114 -10.56 2.80 -9.30
N ALA A 115 -9.66 3.67 -8.86
CA ALA A 115 -8.66 4.28 -9.72
C ALA A 115 -7.71 3.23 -10.35
N ILE A 116 -7.28 2.21 -9.57
CA ILE A 116 -6.46 1.11 -10.08
C ILE A 116 -7.24 0.29 -11.11
N PHE A 117 -8.50 -0.06 -10.84
CA PHE A 117 -9.37 -0.74 -11.81
C PHE A 117 -9.50 0.04 -13.12
N GLN A 118 -9.68 1.36 -13.01
CA GLN A 118 -9.79 2.25 -14.15
C GLN A 118 -8.46 2.33 -14.93
N ALA A 119 -7.31 2.44 -14.24
CA ALA A 119 -6.00 2.47 -14.89
C ALA A 119 -5.73 1.20 -15.71
N ILE A 120 -6.07 0.02 -15.17
CA ILE A 120 -5.99 -1.25 -15.90
C ILE A 120 -6.96 -1.27 -17.07
N SER A 121 -8.20 -0.80 -16.86
CA SER A 121 -9.21 -0.76 -17.92
C SER A 121 -8.83 0.19 -19.07
N ILE A 122 -8.16 1.32 -18.79
CA ILE A 122 -7.64 2.26 -19.80
C ILE A 122 -6.54 1.59 -20.65
N GLY A 123 -5.71 0.73 -20.05
CA GLY A 123 -4.68 0.00 -20.77
C GLY A 123 -5.21 -1.03 -21.78
N LYS A 124 -6.52 -1.32 -21.78
CA LYS A 124 -7.14 -2.29 -22.69
C LYS A 124 -7.21 -1.71 -24.11
N SER A 125 -6.64 -2.45 -25.07
CA SER A 125 -6.79 -2.09 -26.49
C SER A 125 -8.19 -2.43 -27.00
N ALA A 126 -8.60 -1.76 -28.08
CA ALA A 126 -9.81 -2.13 -28.81
C ALA A 126 -9.80 -3.63 -29.18
N GLY A 127 -10.92 -4.32 -28.95
CA GLY A 127 -11.08 -5.76 -29.18
C GLY A 127 -10.56 -6.67 -28.07
N SER A 128 -9.98 -6.12 -26.99
CA SER A 128 -9.62 -6.91 -25.80
C SER A 128 -10.86 -7.25 -24.96
N LEU A 129 -10.79 -8.36 -24.22
CA LEU A 129 -11.78 -8.69 -23.20
C LEU A 129 -11.67 -7.69 -22.04
N ALA A 130 -12.81 -7.22 -21.55
CA ALA A 130 -12.88 -6.29 -20.45
C ALA A 130 -12.34 -6.91 -19.16
N LEU A 131 -11.76 -6.10 -18.28
CA LEU A 131 -11.48 -6.55 -16.91
C LEU A 131 -12.80 -6.75 -16.17
N GLU A 132 -13.06 -7.96 -15.70
CA GLU A 132 -14.31 -8.38 -15.06
C GLU A 132 -14.24 -8.35 -13.55
N GLU A 133 -13.09 -8.75 -12.99
CA GLU A 133 -12.86 -8.80 -11.55
C GLU A 133 -11.45 -8.33 -11.19
N LEU A 134 -11.37 -7.51 -10.15
CA LEU A 134 -10.12 -7.09 -9.53
C LEU A 134 -10.22 -7.33 -8.02
N SER A 135 -9.31 -8.12 -7.47
CA SER A 135 -9.07 -8.20 -6.03
C SER A 135 -7.77 -7.49 -5.68
N LEU A 136 -7.82 -6.62 -4.68
CA LEU A 136 -6.68 -5.86 -4.19
C LEU A 136 -6.45 -6.18 -2.72
N GLU A 137 -5.20 -6.50 -2.39
CA GLU A 137 -4.76 -6.80 -1.03
C GLU A 137 -3.38 -6.17 -0.82
N VAL A 138 -3.22 -5.38 0.24
CA VAL A 138 -1.92 -4.80 0.58
C VAL A 138 -1.08 -5.83 1.32
N THR A 139 0.17 -6.01 0.91
CA THR A 139 1.14 -6.90 1.55
C THR A 139 2.39 -6.12 1.94
N GLY A 140 3.22 -6.66 2.84
CA GLY A 140 4.47 -6.00 3.23
C GLY A 140 4.28 -4.68 4.00
N ALA A 141 3.06 -4.34 4.40
CA ALA A 141 2.78 -3.15 5.18
C ALA A 141 3.62 -3.13 6.46
N GLY A 142 4.50 -2.14 6.57
CA GLY A 142 5.39 -1.99 7.72
C GLY A 142 6.62 -2.89 7.73
N ALA A 143 6.85 -3.67 6.68
CA ALA A 143 8.11 -4.38 6.48
C ALA A 143 9.18 -3.39 6.03
N LEU A 144 9.92 -2.85 7.00
CA LEU A 144 11.04 -1.92 6.80
C LEU A 144 12.35 -2.71 7.05
N GLY A 145 12.98 -3.22 6.00
CA GLY A 145 14.09 -4.18 6.11
C GLY A 145 13.70 -5.48 6.85
N ARG A 146 14.59 -6.02 7.70
CA ARG A 146 14.30 -7.20 8.57
C ARG A 146 13.57 -6.82 9.88
N CYS A 147 12.75 -5.77 9.89
CA CYS A 147 12.02 -5.32 11.08
C CYS A 147 11.21 -6.43 11.77
N VAL A 148 11.47 -6.67 13.06
CA VAL A 148 10.74 -7.62 13.89
C VAL A 148 9.73 -6.87 14.79
N TRP A 149 8.55 -6.66 14.23
CA TRP A 149 7.25 -6.60 14.92
C TRP A 149 7.09 -5.67 16.15
N ALA A 150 6.99 -4.35 15.94
CA ALA A 150 6.29 -3.51 16.91
C ALA A 150 4.76 -3.72 16.76
N SER A 151 4.11 -4.33 17.75
CA SER A 151 2.68 -4.68 17.73
C SER A 151 1.73 -3.50 17.46
N THR A 152 2.10 -2.29 17.88
CA THR A 152 1.28 -1.08 17.68
C THR A 152 1.41 -0.50 16.27
N TRP A 153 2.58 -0.64 15.65
CA TRP A 153 2.82 -0.28 14.24
C TRP A 153 1.96 -1.17 13.33
N ASN A 154 1.88 -2.46 13.65
CA ASN A 154 1.07 -3.43 12.93
C ASN A 154 -0.44 -3.07 12.98
N GLY A 155 -0.96 -2.61 14.12
CA GLY A 155 -2.38 -2.24 14.25
C GLY A 155 -2.81 -1.07 13.36
N VAL A 156 -2.04 0.02 13.31
CA VAL A 156 -2.36 1.15 12.43
C VAL A 156 -2.34 0.73 10.97
N LEU A 157 -1.31 -0.01 10.57
CA LEU A 157 -1.16 -0.47 9.20
C LEU A 157 -2.29 -1.43 8.79
N GLN A 158 -2.77 -2.28 9.69
CA GLN A 158 -3.95 -3.13 9.44
C GLN A 158 -5.22 -2.30 9.20
N CYS A 159 -5.42 -1.19 9.90
CA CYS A 159 -6.56 -0.30 9.64
C CYS A 159 -6.47 0.36 8.26
N LEU A 160 -5.26 0.63 7.76
CA LEU A 160 -5.00 1.27 6.46
C LEU A 160 -5.07 0.26 5.29
N ALA A 161 -4.55 -0.95 5.50
CA ALA A 161 -4.38 -2.03 4.53
C ALA A 161 -5.69 -2.80 4.29
N ARG A 162 -6.76 -2.10 3.92
CA ARG A 162 -8.06 -2.73 3.61
C ARG A 162 -7.98 -3.57 2.34
N LYS A 163 -8.86 -4.54 2.23
CA LYS A 163 -8.95 -5.43 1.06
C LYS A 163 -10.21 -5.13 0.28
N TRP A 164 -10.08 -5.06 -1.03
CA TRP A 164 -11.17 -4.68 -1.92
C TRP A 164 -11.37 -5.71 -3.04
N VAL A 165 -12.62 -5.92 -3.41
CA VAL A 165 -13.02 -6.70 -4.59
C VAL A 165 -13.95 -5.83 -5.44
N LEU A 166 -13.58 -5.64 -6.70
CA LEU A 166 -14.33 -4.89 -7.69
C LEU A 166 -14.77 -5.85 -8.78
N ARG A 167 -16.07 -5.85 -9.11
CA ARG A 167 -16.66 -6.71 -10.13
C ARG A 167 -17.56 -5.90 -11.04
N ARG A 168 -17.48 -6.12 -12.34
CA ARG A 168 -18.51 -5.60 -13.26
C ARG A 168 -19.85 -6.26 -12.95
N ASN A 169 -20.92 -5.49 -13.00
CA ASN A 169 -22.26 -6.01 -12.79
C ASN A 169 -22.60 -7.07 -13.85
N ILE A 170 -23.04 -8.25 -13.42
CA ILE A 170 -23.31 -9.42 -14.29
C ILE A 170 -24.51 -9.17 -15.23
N ARG A 171 -25.38 -8.21 -14.91
CA ARG A 171 -26.55 -7.89 -15.73
C ARG A 171 -26.14 -7.09 -16.96
N ASP A 172 -26.51 -7.58 -18.15
CA ASP A 172 -26.16 -6.97 -19.42
C ASP A 172 -26.59 -5.49 -19.53
N ASN A 173 -27.74 -5.14 -18.97
CA ASN A 173 -28.26 -3.76 -18.99
C ASN A 173 -27.52 -2.79 -18.05
N CYS A 174 -26.66 -3.28 -17.16
CA CYS A 174 -25.91 -2.48 -16.19
C CYS A 174 -24.41 -2.80 -16.23
N ARG A 175 -23.86 -3.35 -17.33
CA ARG A 175 -22.47 -3.83 -17.38
C ARG A 175 -21.39 -2.77 -17.11
N ASN A 176 -21.75 -1.50 -17.25
CA ASN A 176 -20.90 -0.35 -16.91
C ASN A 176 -20.85 -0.04 -15.41
N GLU A 177 -21.77 -0.60 -14.63
CA GLU A 177 -21.79 -0.46 -13.18
C GLU A 177 -20.73 -1.37 -12.55
N LEU A 178 -19.91 -0.76 -11.69
CA LEU A 178 -18.87 -1.45 -10.94
C LEU A 178 -19.34 -1.68 -9.51
N ILE A 179 -19.53 -2.96 -9.15
CA ILE A 179 -19.84 -3.39 -7.80
C ILE A 179 -18.52 -3.43 -7.03
N VAL A 180 -18.40 -2.61 -5.99
CA VAL A 180 -17.19 -2.51 -5.17
C VAL A 180 -17.53 -2.92 -3.75
N LYS A 181 -16.70 -3.81 -3.18
CA LYS A 181 -16.90 -4.34 -1.84
C LYS A 181 -15.58 -4.38 -1.09
N GLU A 182 -15.58 -3.82 0.12
CA GLU A 182 -14.56 -4.12 1.12
C GLU A 182 -14.79 -5.55 1.62
N VAL A 183 -13.73 -6.34 1.74
CA VAL A 183 -13.78 -7.71 2.25
C VAL A 183 -12.83 -7.87 3.42
N LYS A 184 -13.20 -8.68 4.41
CA LYS A 184 -12.29 -8.99 5.53
C LYS A 184 -11.10 -9.79 5.02
N GLY A 185 -9.89 -9.44 5.45
CA GLY A 185 -8.69 -10.21 5.15
C GLY A 185 -8.70 -11.59 5.83
N ASN A 186 -7.98 -12.57 5.27
CA ASN A 186 -7.85 -13.92 5.85
C ASN A 186 -6.76 -14.00 6.93
N GLY A 187 -6.28 -12.86 7.44
CA GLY A 187 -5.12 -12.82 8.33
C GLY A 187 -5.43 -13.35 9.72
N ASN A 188 -4.52 -14.17 10.27
CA ASN A 188 -4.48 -14.60 11.67
C ASN A 188 -4.04 -13.45 12.60
N TYR A 189 -4.62 -12.27 12.42
CA TYR A 189 -4.32 -11.15 13.31
C TYR A 189 -5.09 -11.37 14.61
N HIS A 190 -4.37 -11.37 15.74
CA HIS A 190 -4.96 -11.64 17.05
C HIS A 190 -5.98 -10.57 17.50
N ASN A 191 -6.05 -9.42 16.82
CA ASN A 191 -6.91 -8.30 17.17
C ASN A 191 -7.76 -7.87 15.96
N ASP A 192 -9.01 -7.46 16.20
CA ASP A 192 -9.90 -6.91 15.18
C ASP A 192 -9.41 -5.49 14.78
N PRO A 193 -9.19 -5.18 13.48
CA PRO A 193 -8.88 -3.82 13.04
C PRO A 193 -9.89 -2.77 13.52
N GLU A 194 -11.16 -3.16 13.73
CA GLU A 194 -12.18 -2.27 14.31
C GLU A 194 -11.89 -1.94 15.78
N GLU A 195 -11.45 -2.91 16.57
CA GLU A 195 -11.06 -2.70 17.97
C GLU A 195 -9.85 -1.75 18.07
N PHE A 196 -8.87 -1.92 17.19
CA PHE A 196 -7.71 -1.04 17.13
C PHE A 196 -8.06 0.37 16.64
N ALA A 197 -9.00 0.48 15.70
CA ALA A 197 -9.50 1.76 15.18
C ALA A 197 -10.15 2.65 16.26
N HIS A 198 -10.55 2.08 17.41
CA HIS A 198 -11.06 2.81 18.56
C HIS A 198 -9.98 3.27 19.55
N GLN A 199 -8.74 2.77 19.42
CA GLN A 199 -7.63 3.18 20.26
C GLN A 199 -7.07 4.52 19.79
N GLN A 200 -6.49 5.32 20.70
CA GLN A 200 -5.78 6.53 20.30
C GLN A 200 -4.45 6.19 19.63
N LEU A 201 -4.05 6.99 18.63
CA LEU A 201 -2.70 6.94 18.10
C LEU A 201 -1.69 7.19 19.23
N ARG A 202 -0.59 6.43 19.22
CA ARG A 202 0.49 6.66 20.18
C ARG A 202 1.10 8.06 19.99
N PRO A 203 1.56 8.72 21.06
CA PRO A 203 2.12 10.07 20.99
C PRO A 203 3.23 10.22 19.94
N TYR A 204 4.13 9.24 19.81
CA TYR A 204 5.23 9.28 18.84
C TYR A 204 4.79 9.10 17.38
N LEU A 205 3.67 8.41 17.13
CA LEU A 205 3.17 8.16 15.77
C LEU A 205 2.19 9.24 15.31
N LYS A 206 1.52 9.91 16.25
CA LYS A 206 0.51 10.94 15.96
C LYS A 206 1.04 12.07 15.07
N PRO A 207 2.23 12.67 15.29
CA PRO A 207 2.77 13.71 14.41
C PRO A 207 3.00 13.23 12.97
N LEU A 208 3.48 12.00 12.80
CA LEU A 208 3.73 11.39 11.49
C LEU A 208 2.42 11.11 10.75
N PHE A 209 1.43 10.55 11.44
CA PHE A 209 0.12 10.32 10.84
C PHE A 209 -0.58 11.64 10.47
N ARG A 210 -0.60 12.61 11.39
CA ARG A 210 -1.31 13.88 11.21
C ARG A 210 -0.65 14.81 10.19
N SER A 211 0.64 14.65 9.94
CA SER A 211 1.33 15.33 8.84
C SER A 211 0.98 14.75 7.45
N ILE A 212 0.32 13.59 7.37
CA ILE A 212 -0.23 13.05 6.11
C ILE A 212 -1.73 13.35 6.05
N TRP A 213 -2.46 13.00 7.12
CA TRP A 213 -3.90 13.11 7.21
C TRP A 213 -4.30 13.98 8.41
N PRO A 214 -4.55 15.28 8.19
CA PRO A 214 -5.07 16.17 9.21
C PRO A 214 -6.41 15.68 9.78
N GLU A 215 -6.76 16.17 10.96
CA GLU A 215 -8.08 15.92 11.55
C GLU A 215 -9.17 16.51 10.67
N LYS A 216 -10.21 15.72 10.36
CA LYS A 216 -11.35 16.20 9.56
C LYS A 216 -12.21 17.18 10.36
N TYR A 217 -12.29 16.97 11.67
CA TYR A 217 -12.94 17.81 12.65
C TYR A 217 -12.31 17.58 14.03
N ASP A 218 -12.52 18.50 14.97
CA ASP A 218 -11.98 18.38 16.32
C ASP A 218 -12.47 17.10 17.02
N GLY A 219 -11.53 16.29 17.53
CA GLY A 219 -11.83 14.99 18.13
C GLY A 219 -12.23 13.89 17.14
N SER A 220 -11.99 14.08 15.83
CA SER A 220 -12.22 13.03 14.83
C SER A 220 -11.39 11.76 15.11
N PRO A 221 -12.00 10.57 15.02
CA PRO A 221 -11.27 9.33 15.20
C PRO A 221 -10.30 9.16 14.02
N TRP A 222 -9.00 9.03 14.32
CA TRP A 222 -7.94 8.93 13.31
C TRP A 222 -8.20 7.85 12.26
N SER A 223 -8.85 6.75 12.64
CA SER A 223 -9.20 5.61 11.79
C SER A 223 -10.20 5.96 10.67
N ARG A 224 -10.82 7.14 10.74
CA ARG A 224 -11.71 7.70 9.70
C ARG A 224 -11.12 8.90 8.97
N ASP A 225 -9.96 9.40 9.39
CA ASP A 225 -9.37 10.62 8.82
C ASP A 225 -8.49 10.34 7.62
N TRP A 226 -7.91 9.15 7.55
CA TRP A 226 -7.07 8.75 6.43
C TRP A 226 -7.86 8.51 5.15
N TYR A 227 -7.13 8.61 4.05
CA TYR A 227 -7.56 8.27 2.69
C TYR A 227 -6.33 7.91 1.88
N SER A 228 -6.49 7.16 0.80
CA SER A 228 -5.38 6.82 -0.08
C SER A 228 -4.94 8.02 -0.92
N LEU A 229 -3.65 8.19 -1.11
CA LEU A 229 -3.17 9.19 -2.08
C LEU A 229 -3.59 8.76 -3.51
N PRO A 230 -4.02 9.72 -4.35
CA PRO A 230 -4.49 9.41 -5.70
C PRO A 230 -3.36 8.92 -6.60
N LEU A 231 -3.71 8.16 -7.63
CA LEU A 231 -2.78 7.83 -8.72
C LEU A 231 -2.37 9.09 -9.47
N ALA A 232 -1.10 9.16 -9.88
CA ALA A 232 -0.58 10.20 -10.73
C ALA A 232 -1.35 10.25 -12.07
N HIS A 233 -1.55 11.46 -12.58
CA HIS A 233 -2.10 11.64 -13.91
C HIS A 233 -0.99 11.32 -14.91
N VAL A 234 -1.26 10.39 -15.81
CA VAL A 234 -0.34 10.01 -16.89
C VAL A 234 -1.09 10.29 -18.18
N ASP A 235 -0.62 11.28 -18.92
CA ASP A 235 -1.16 11.63 -20.24
C ASP A 235 -0.98 10.48 -21.25
#